data_AF-A0A328NHH5-F1
#
_entry.id   AF-A0A328NHH5-F1
#
_cell.length_a   1.000
_cell.length_b   1.000
_cell.length_c   1.000
_cell.angle_alpha   90.00
_cell.angle_beta   90.00
_cell.angle_gamma   90.00
#
_symmetry.space_group_name_H-M   'P 1'
#
loop_
_entity.id
_entity.type
_entity.pdbx_description
1 polymer ?
#
loop_
_entity_poly.entity_id
_entity_poly.type
_entity_poly.pdbx_seq_one_letter_code
_entity_poly.pdbx_strand_id
1 'polypeptide(L)'
;MIRHRVRYAERDPYDERRDLWRSFIEVIRLARPPAVLMENVPDMALDKEMFIFRTMVHELESMGYSVQAQVVDTWRYGVPQFRQRLIVVALADGAVFEWPPHALERVTVWNAIGDLPPVEGGWRPEGGAEGWTDYAEPVTEYQRSMRADVTDADRRKVFDHITRPVREDDARAFELMDATTRYSDLPEEMRRYRDDIFDDKYKRLDEDGLSRTITAHIAKDGYWYIHPRQGRTLTVREAARLQTFPDWFRFAGPPSAAFRQIGNAVPPLFAEHLAGAVRRSIAAAQPAETSTREVAALLAEWFDSAEVRGLPWLRATTRWQVIQAEMLLDRASVDVVRPLWPLIARWTSPQATVLAEAELSEIGRWTGKEVRAGRIVELAGRLADNPAVLDDDAGLRSVPGVHEALADLAILVVPNAGEDDSEEPVLSTKGVLRVAARYLGEPVDRRNRLTDGRLAVARMIGDDSDARRAHLGLIELANTLCRPVEPMCDACPLQKLCRSSQAGGLRLF
;
A
#
# COMPACT_ATOMS: atom_id res chain seq x y z
N MET A 1 -9.19 10.57 18.57
CA MET A 1 -7.90 10.35 17.86
C MET A 1 -6.89 9.40 18.54
N ILE A 2 -5.75 9.79 19.15
CA ILE A 2 -4.79 8.78 19.74
C ILE A 2 -5.47 7.96 20.83
N ARG A 3 -6.29 8.60 21.66
CA ARG A 3 -7.09 7.93 22.69
C ARG A 3 -8.12 6.94 22.12
N HIS A 4 -8.58 7.12 20.88
CA HIS A 4 -9.51 6.20 20.21
C HIS A 4 -8.75 4.96 19.72
N ARG A 5 -7.64 5.15 19.00
CA ARG A 5 -6.72 4.06 18.60
C ARG A 5 -6.19 3.26 19.79
N VAL A 6 -5.89 3.92 20.90
CA VAL A 6 -5.40 3.25 22.12
C VAL A 6 -6.53 2.55 22.88
N ARG A 7 -7.79 2.98 22.75
CA ARG A 7 -8.94 2.33 23.42
C ARG A 7 -9.60 1.22 22.60
N TYR A 8 -9.63 1.37 21.28
CA TYR A 8 -10.43 0.53 20.39
C TYR A 8 -9.60 -0.13 19.28
N ALA A 9 -8.27 0.07 19.25
CA ALA A 9 -7.38 -0.34 18.14
C ALA A 9 -7.73 0.24 16.75
N GLU A 10 -8.80 1.05 16.64
CA GLU A 10 -9.31 1.58 15.39
C GLU A 10 -9.08 3.09 15.26
N ARG A 11 -8.92 3.58 14.01
CA ARG A 11 -8.91 5.03 13.72
C ARG A 11 -10.29 5.61 14.03
N ASP A 12 -10.28 6.89 14.44
CA ASP A 12 -11.48 7.69 14.60
C ASP A 12 -12.17 7.82 13.22
N PRO A 13 -13.44 7.41 13.05
CA PRO A 13 -14.08 7.41 11.73
C PRO A 13 -14.29 8.83 11.16
N TYR A 14 -14.33 9.85 12.02
CA TYR A 14 -14.49 11.27 11.66
C TYR A 14 -13.21 12.08 11.91
N ASP A 15 -12.10 11.69 11.27
CA ASP A 15 -10.87 12.49 11.29
C ASP A 15 -10.88 13.46 10.10
N GLU A 16 -11.22 14.74 10.34
CA GLU A 16 -11.23 15.81 9.32
C GLU A 16 -9.89 15.95 8.57
N ARG A 17 -8.78 15.45 9.14
CA ARG A 17 -7.48 15.45 8.44
C ARG A 17 -7.45 14.47 7.27
N ARG A 18 -8.35 13.49 7.22
CA ARG A 18 -8.54 12.62 6.05
C ARG A 18 -8.94 13.44 4.83
N ASP A 19 -9.59 14.60 4.99
CA ASP A 19 -10.03 15.44 3.86
C ASP A 19 -8.98 16.45 3.38
N LEU A 20 -7.78 16.49 3.99
CA LEU A 20 -6.71 17.41 3.56
C LEU A 20 -6.27 17.21 2.12
N TRP A 21 -6.51 16.04 1.52
CA TRP A 21 -6.26 15.81 0.10
C TRP A 21 -7.13 16.71 -0.79
N ARG A 22 -8.34 17.08 -0.35
CA ARG A 22 -9.23 17.99 -1.08
C ARG A 22 -8.60 19.38 -1.16
N SER A 23 -8.07 19.88 -0.05
CA SER A 23 -7.32 21.15 -0.01
C SER A 23 -6.05 21.08 -0.86
N PHE A 24 -5.37 19.92 -0.90
CA PHE A 24 -4.21 19.72 -1.77
C PHE A 24 -4.59 19.83 -3.26
N ILE A 25 -5.69 19.18 -3.68
CA ILE A 25 -6.23 19.31 -5.04
C ILE A 25 -6.68 20.75 -5.34
N GLU A 26 -7.30 21.44 -4.39
CA GLU A 26 -7.69 22.86 -4.55
C GLU A 26 -6.47 23.75 -4.82
N VAL A 27 -5.38 23.57 -4.06
CA VAL A 27 -4.12 24.30 -4.30
C VAL A 27 -3.58 24.01 -5.71
N ILE A 28 -3.61 22.76 -6.17
CA ILE A 28 -3.17 22.38 -7.52
C ILE A 28 -4.05 23.03 -8.58
N ARG A 29 -5.38 23.03 -8.39
CA ARG A 29 -6.34 23.63 -9.31
C ARG A 29 -6.12 25.14 -9.47
N LEU A 30 -5.80 25.83 -8.39
CA LEU A 30 -5.50 27.26 -8.38
C LEU A 30 -4.12 27.58 -8.96
N ALA A 31 -3.08 26.83 -8.57
CA ALA A 31 -1.70 27.11 -8.94
C ALA A 31 -1.31 26.58 -10.33
N ARG A 32 -1.98 25.52 -10.81
CA ARG A 32 -1.66 24.78 -12.05
C ARG A 32 -0.16 24.55 -12.25
N PRO A 33 0.53 23.90 -11.29
CA PRO A 33 1.98 23.72 -11.37
C PRO A 33 2.35 22.78 -12.53
N PRO A 34 3.56 22.91 -13.13
CA PRO A 34 4.02 22.00 -14.18
C PRO A 34 4.22 20.56 -13.69
N ALA A 35 4.44 20.39 -12.38
CA ALA A 35 4.49 19.09 -11.73
C ALA A 35 3.92 19.15 -10.32
N VAL A 36 3.28 18.05 -9.95
CA VAL A 36 2.76 17.75 -8.62
C VAL A 36 3.49 16.51 -8.13
N LEU A 37 4.01 16.59 -6.91
CA LEU A 37 4.57 15.46 -6.19
C LEU A 37 3.85 15.35 -4.85
N MET A 38 3.22 14.21 -4.61
CA MET A 38 2.58 13.87 -3.35
C MET A 38 3.27 12.65 -2.74
N GLU A 39 3.55 12.74 -1.44
CA GLU A 39 4.01 11.62 -0.63
C GLU A 39 2.95 11.28 0.42
N ASN A 40 2.74 9.99 0.66
CA ASN A 40 1.97 9.52 1.79
C ASN A 40 2.44 8.13 2.27
N VAL A 41 1.89 7.66 3.38
CA VAL A 41 2.07 6.28 3.85
C VAL A 41 1.45 5.29 2.86
N PRO A 42 2.02 4.07 2.74
CA PRO A 42 1.48 3.05 1.84
C PRO A 42 0.00 2.76 2.08
N ASP A 43 -0.46 2.75 3.35
CA ASP A 43 -1.83 2.39 3.76
C ASP A 43 -2.93 3.10 2.96
N MET A 44 -2.70 4.32 2.49
CA MET A 44 -3.64 5.06 1.63
C MET A 44 -3.96 4.30 0.32
N ALA A 45 -2.98 3.55 -0.19
CA ALA A 45 -3.11 2.65 -1.33
C ALA A 45 -3.49 1.20 -0.95
N LEU A 46 -3.58 0.88 0.34
CA LEU A 46 -3.81 -0.51 0.82
C LEU A 46 -5.18 -0.73 1.44
N ASP A 47 -5.88 0.32 1.87
CA ASP A 47 -7.08 0.19 2.68
C ASP A 47 -8.32 0.77 1.97
N LYS A 48 -9.44 0.87 2.70
CA LYS A 48 -10.67 1.58 2.30
C LYS A 48 -10.43 2.98 1.70
N GLU A 49 -9.30 3.60 2.02
CA GLU A 49 -8.84 4.88 1.47
C GLU A 49 -8.46 4.84 -0.02
N MET A 50 -8.54 3.69 -0.70
CA MET A 50 -8.30 3.58 -2.15
C MET A 50 -9.22 4.49 -2.98
N PHE A 51 -10.45 4.76 -2.51
CA PHE A 51 -11.32 5.72 -3.19
C PHE A 51 -10.63 7.09 -3.28
N ILE A 52 -9.97 7.55 -2.21
CA ILE A 52 -9.28 8.84 -2.17
C ILE A 52 -8.21 8.89 -3.26
N PHE A 53 -7.43 7.82 -3.40
CA PHE A 53 -6.42 7.73 -4.45
C PHE A 53 -7.06 7.79 -5.84
N ARG A 54 -8.11 7.00 -6.10
CA ARG A 54 -8.83 7.00 -7.39
C ARG A 54 -9.40 8.38 -7.73
N THR A 55 -10.05 9.04 -6.77
CA THR A 55 -10.59 10.39 -6.94
C THR A 55 -9.50 11.41 -7.22
N MET A 56 -8.37 11.36 -6.50
CA MET A 56 -7.25 12.26 -6.77
C MET A 56 -6.67 12.05 -8.17
N VAL A 57 -6.49 10.81 -8.61
CA VAL A 57 -6.02 10.52 -9.99
C VAL A 57 -7.01 11.08 -11.00
N HIS A 58 -8.32 10.84 -10.81
CA HIS A 58 -9.35 11.35 -11.71
C HIS A 58 -9.34 12.88 -11.80
N GLU A 59 -9.30 13.57 -10.65
CA GLU A 59 -9.24 15.04 -10.60
C GLU A 59 -7.99 15.58 -11.31
N LEU A 60 -6.82 14.97 -11.07
CA LEU A 60 -5.57 15.36 -11.72
C LEU A 60 -5.62 15.14 -13.24
N GLU A 61 -6.06 13.98 -13.70
CA GLU A 61 -6.21 13.68 -15.12
C GLU A 61 -7.22 14.60 -15.81
N SER A 62 -8.33 14.93 -15.13
CA SER A 62 -9.34 15.89 -15.64
C SER A 62 -8.78 17.30 -15.83
N MET A 63 -7.74 17.66 -15.06
CA MET A 63 -7.01 18.91 -15.18
C MET A 63 -5.88 18.87 -16.23
N GLY A 64 -5.71 17.75 -16.94
CA GLY A 64 -4.69 17.57 -17.99
C GLY A 64 -3.33 17.06 -17.49
N TYR A 65 -3.28 16.52 -16.27
CA TYR A 65 -2.06 15.88 -15.75
C TYR A 65 -2.00 14.41 -16.17
N SER A 66 -0.81 13.94 -16.52
CA SER A 66 -0.49 12.51 -16.56
C SER A 66 -0.04 12.06 -15.18
N VAL A 67 -0.68 11.02 -14.64
CA VAL A 67 -0.46 10.57 -13.26
C VAL A 67 0.24 9.21 -13.20
N GLN A 68 1.30 9.13 -12.41
CA GLN A 68 1.97 7.89 -12.04
C GLN A 68 2.05 7.75 -10.53
N ALA A 69 1.90 6.51 -10.04
CA ALA A 69 2.00 6.23 -8.62
C ALA A 69 2.66 4.88 -8.36
N GLN A 70 3.44 4.81 -7.27
CA GLN A 70 4.10 3.58 -6.84
C GLN A 70 4.33 3.59 -5.33
N VAL A 71 4.29 2.41 -4.69
CA VAL A 71 4.84 2.25 -3.34
C VAL A 71 6.33 1.96 -3.43
N VAL A 72 7.13 2.88 -2.91
CA VAL A 72 8.57 2.89 -3.07
C VAL A 72 9.27 2.51 -1.77
N ASP A 73 10.17 1.52 -1.85
CA ASP A 73 11.15 1.22 -0.82
C ASP A 73 12.31 2.22 -0.88
N THR A 74 12.45 3.11 0.10
CA THR A 74 13.47 4.17 0.04
C THR A 74 14.91 3.63 0.14
N TRP A 75 15.11 2.43 0.70
CA TRP A 75 16.44 1.81 0.75
C TRP A 75 17.01 1.49 -0.62
N ARG A 76 16.16 1.31 -1.64
CA ARG A 76 16.57 1.18 -3.04
C ARG A 76 17.17 2.47 -3.59
N TYR A 77 17.16 3.56 -2.83
CA TYR A 77 17.68 4.88 -3.19
C TYR A 77 18.71 5.36 -2.16
N GLY A 78 19.46 4.43 -1.55
CA GLY A 78 20.56 4.74 -0.63
C GLY A 78 20.15 5.14 0.79
N VAL A 79 18.85 5.11 1.13
CA VAL A 79 18.37 5.43 2.49
C VAL A 79 18.59 4.20 3.41
N PRO A 80 19.32 4.31 4.54
CA PRO A 80 19.68 3.17 5.38
C PRO A 80 18.55 2.69 6.33
N GLN A 81 17.31 2.62 5.82
CA GLN A 81 16.15 2.17 6.59
C GLN A 81 15.13 1.41 5.75
N PHE A 82 14.41 0.47 6.36
CA PHE A 82 13.18 -0.08 5.79
C PHE A 82 12.05 0.94 5.91
N ARG A 83 11.87 1.81 4.92
CA ARG A 83 10.76 2.79 4.83
C ARG A 83 10.11 2.68 3.46
N GLN A 84 8.81 2.46 3.47
CA GLN A 84 7.98 2.44 2.27
C GLN A 84 7.11 3.68 2.21
N ARG A 85 6.92 4.26 1.02
CA ARG A 85 6.06 5.42 0.79
C ARG A 85 5.28 5.31 -0.50
N LEU A 86 4.01 5.70 -0.46
CA LEU A 86 3.23 5.96 -1.65
C LEU A 86 3.71 7.29 -2.23
N ILE A 87 4.17 7.26 -3.47
CA ILE A 87 4.55 8.45 -4.22
C ILE A 87 3.59 8.58 -5.39
N VAL A 88 2.98 9.75 -5.54
CA VAL A 88 2.15 10.11 -6.69
C VAL A 88 2.81 11.30 -7.39
N VAL A 89 3.09 11.14 -8.67
CA VAL A 89 3.64 12.17 -9.54
C VAL A 89 2.63 12.49 -10.62
N ALA A 90 2.27 13.76 -10.73
CA ALA A 90 1.40 14.27 -11.79
C ALA A 90 2.17 15.32 -12.58
N LEU A 91 2.33 15.12 -13.89
CA LEU A 91 3.00 16.08 -14.76
C LEU A 91 2.00 16.70 -15.74
N ALA A 92 2.07 18.01 -15.93
CA ALA A 92 1.18 18.74 -16.82
C ALA A 92 1.40 18.35 -18.29
N ASP A 93 0.44 18.71 -19.16
CA ASP A 93 0.47 18.49 -20.60
C ASP A 93 0.67 17.02 -21.00
N GLY A 94 0.19 16.12 -20.13
CA GLY A 94 0.31 14.68 -20.33
C GLY A 94 1.74 14.14 -20.23
N ALA A 95 2.74 14.89 -19.73
CA ALA A 95 4.12 14.39 -19.71
C ALA A 95 4.26 13.05 -18.95
N VAL A 96 4.98 12.09 -19.53
CA VAL A 96 5.25 10.80 -18.89
C VAL A 96 6.39 10.94 -17.88
N PHE A 97 6.13 10.57 -16.63
CA PHE A 97 7.16 10.50 -15.60
C PHE A 97 8.03 9.25 -15.77
N GLU A 98 9.34 9.39 -15.63
CA GLU A 98 10.26 8.26 -15.58
C GLU A 98 10.82 8.10 -14.17
N TRP A 99 10.57 6.95 -13.55
CA TRP A 99 11.07 6.66 -12.21
C TRP A 99 12.61 6.68 -12.18
N PRO A 100 13.22 7.29 -11.13
CA PRO A 100 14.66 7.28 -11.00
C PRO A 100 15.19 5.84 -10.87
N PRO A 101 16.40 5.56 -11.41
CA PRO A 101 17.00 4.24 -11.25
C PRO A 101 17.29 3.95 -9.78
N HIS A 102 17.26 2.67 -9.40
CA HIS A 102 17.66 2.24 -8.07
C HIS A 102 19.17 2.46 -7.86
N ALA A 103 19.54 2.79 -6.62
CA ALA A 103 20.91 2.79 -6.14
C ALA A 103 21.52 1.37 -6.29
N LEU A 104 22.79 1.34 -6.66
CA LEU A 104 23.53 0.09 -6.89
C LEU A 104 23.94 -0.58 -5.57
N GLU A 105 24.19 0.21 -4.53
CA GLU A 105 24.71 -0.27 -3.25
C GLU A 105 23.75 0.05 -2.10
N ARG A 106 23.69 -0.90 -1.15
CA ARG A 106 22.88 -0.79 0.06
C ARG A 106 23.71 -0.14 1.17
N VAL A 107 23.17 0.92 1.79
CA VAL A 107 23.77 1.56 2.95
C VAL A 107 23.25 0.88 4.22
N THR A 108 24.16 0.33 5.04
CA THR A 108 23.83 -0.28 6.33
C THR A 108 23.73 0.76 7.44
N VAL A 109 23.20 0.38 8.61
CA VAL A 109 23.19 1.24 9.80
C VAL A 109 24.62 1.70 10.12
N TRP A 110 25.59 0.77 10.17
CA TRP A 110 26.96 1.13 10.53
C TRP A 110 27.63 2.03 9.49
N ASN A 111 27.35 1.80 8.20
CA ASN A 111 27.85 2.68 7.15
C ASN A 111 27.31 4.11 7.29
N ALA A 112 26.16 4.30 7.94
CA ALA A 112 25.56 5.61 8.16
C ALA A 112 26.07 6.33 9.44
N ILE A 113 26.26 5.59 10.54
CA ILE A 113 26.49 6.20 11.86
C ILE A 113 27.81 5.81 12.54
N GLY A 114 28.58 4.86 11.99
CA GLY A 114 29.72 4.24 12.67
C GLY A 114 30.95 5.15 12.89
N ASP A 115 31.00 6.32 12.25
CA ASP A 115 32.00 7.38 12.44
C ASP A 115 31.62 8.40 13.53
N LEU A 116 30.37 8.38 14.03
CA LEU A 116 29.94 9.30 15.08
C LEU A 116 30.58 8.93 16.41
N PRO A 117 31.02 9.92 17.22
CA PRO A 117 31.70 9.65 18.48
C PRO A 117 30.77 8.92 19.47
N PRO A 118 31.31 8.04 20.32
CA PRO A 118 30.51 7.38 21.35
C PRO A 118 30.00 8.41 22.37
N VAL A 119 28.78 8.21 22.86
CA VAL A 119 28.16 9.05 23.90
C VAL A 119 27.34 8.19 24.85
N GLU A 120 27.24 8.62 26.11
CA GLU A 120 26.44 7.93 27.11
C GLU A 120 24.93 8.25 26.99
N GLY A 121 24.09 7.41 27.59
CA GLY A 121 22.66 7.63 27.69
C GLY A 121 22.34 8.96 28.39
N GLY A 122 21.70 9.88 27.69
CA GLY A 122 21.34 11.22 28.22
C GLY A 122 22.38 12.30 27.96
N TRP A 123 23.45 11.98 27.24
CA TRP A 123 24.48 12.94 26.89
C TRP A 123 23.93 14.15 26.11
N ARG A 124 24.45 15.34 26.46
CA ARG A 124 24.17 16.63 25.83
C ARG A 124 25.46 17.43 25.74
N PRO A 125 25.70 18.18 24.65
CA PRO A 125 26.86 19.06 24.55
C PRO A 125 26.70 20.28 25.46
N GLU A 126 27.84 20.85 25.86
CA GLU A 126 27.87 22.20 26.43
C GLU A 126 27.44 23.24 25.38
N GLY A 127 26.89 24.38 25.81
CA GLY A 127 26.39 25.41 24.88
C GLY A 127 24.96 25.20 24.37
N GLY A 128 24.27 24.15 24.82
CA GLY A 128 22.84 23.98 24.55
C GLY A 128 22.55 23.70 23.08
N ALA A 129 21.74 24.56 22.43
CA ALA A 129 21.34 24.39 21.04
C ALA A 129 22.50 24.58 20.03
N GLU A 130 23.51 25.36 20.42
CA GLU A 130 24.73 25.61 19.62
C GLU A 130 25.87 24.67 20.01
N GLY A 131 25.62 23.75 20.95
CA GLY A 131 26.59 22.79 21.42
C GLY A 131 26.94 21.72 20.39
N TRP A 132 28.17 21.25 20.43
CA TRP A 132 28.71 20.23 19.52
C TRP A 132 29.68 19.29 20.26
N THR A 133 30.04 18.19 19.59
CA THR A 133 31.09 17.26 20.04
C THR A 133 32.15 17.06 18.95
N ASP A 134 33.35 16.67 19.39
CA ASP A 134 34.49 16.43 18.52
C ASP A 134 34.19 15.32 17.50
N TYR A 135 34.62 15.56 16.27
CA TYR A 135 34.47 14.62 15.17
C TYR A 135 35.84 14.33 14.54
N ALA A 136 36.08 13.04 14.29
CA ALA A 136 37.31 12.59 13.65
C ALA A 136 37.28 12.91 12.14
N GLU A 137 36.95 11.93 11.31
CA GLU A 137 36.80 12.06 9.86
C GLU A 137 35.81 10.98 9.38
N PRO A 138 35.12 11.18 8.24
CA PRO A 138 34.22 10.18 7.68
C PRO A 138 34.98 8.97 7.15
N VAL A 139 34.44 7.77 7.38
CA VAL A 139 35.04 6.49 6.99
C VAL A 139 34.45 5.98 5.68
N THR A 140 33.12 6.01 5.54
CA THR A 140 32.40 5.50 4.38
C THR A 140 32.07 6.60 3.37
N GLU A 141 31.75 6.21 2.12
CA GLU A 141 31.29 7.16 1.10
C GLU A 141 30.01 7.87 1.53
N TYR A 142 29.08 7.14 2.16
CA TYR A 142 27.86 7.72 2.69
C TYR A 142 28.15 8.81 3.75
N GLN A 143 29.08 8.56 4.67
CA GLN A 143 29.44 9.55 5.70
C GLN A 143 30.09 10.78 5.07
N ARG A 144 30.92 10.59 4.03
CA ARG A 144 31.50 11.69 3.26
C ARG A 144 30.40 12.52 2.57
N SER A 145 29.40 11.87 1.97
CA SER A 145 28.31 12.59 1.30
C SER A 145 27.44 13.36 2.28
N MET A 146 27.12 12.79 3.46
CA MET A 146 26.38 13.52 4.51
C MET A 146 27.14 14.73 5.04
N ARG A 147 28.48 14.74 4.92
CA ARG A 147 29.35 15.84 5.35
C ARG A 147 29.86 16.73 4.22
N ALA A 148 29.43 16.51 2.97
CA ALA A 148 30.02 17.17 1.80
C ALA A 148 29.97 18.70 1.86
N ASP A 149 28.85 19.26 2.34
CA ASP A 149 28.66 20.71 2.45
C ASP A 149 28.84 21.25 3.88
N VAL A 150 29.46 20.47 4.78
CA VAL A 150 29.85 20.98 6.11
C VAL A 150 31.01 21.96 5.93
N THR A 151 30.90 23.14 6.52
CA THR A 151 31.92 24.19 6.41
C THR A 151 33.27 23.74 6.99
N ASP A 152 34.38 24.30 6.51
CA ASP A 152 35.70 24.02 7.07
C ASP A 152 35.78 24.33 8.58
N ALA A 153 35.07 25.37 9.03
CA ALA A 153 35.01 25.75 10.44
C ALA A 153 34.30 24.71 11.33
N ASP A 154 33.41 23.90 10.74
CA ASP A 154 32.62 22.89 11.43
C ASP A 154 33.03 21.45 11.05
N ARG A 155 34.07 21.30 10.22
CA ARG A 155 34.53 20.00 9.72
C ARG A 155 34.86 18.99 10.83
N ARG A 156 35.33 19.48 11.98
CA ARG A 156 35.65 18.67 13.17
C ARG A 156 34.57 18.67 14.24
N LYS A 157 33.36 19.13 13.90
CA LYS A 157 32.22 19.21 14.81
C LYS A 157 31.09 18.31 14.35
N VAL A 158 30.38 17.75 15.32
CA VAL A 158 29.05 17.16 15.13
C VAL A 158 28.08 17.86 16.07
N PHE A 159 27.00 18.37 15.49
CA PHE A 159 25.90 18.96 16.21
C PHE A 159 24.71 17.99 16.33
N ASP A 160 23.83 18.24 17.30
CA ASP A 160 22.65 17.43 17.62
C ASP A 160 22.96 15.96 17.94
N HIS A 161 24.17 15.62 18.40
CA HIS A 161 24.50 14.26 18.84
C HIS A 161 23.93 13.94 20.22
N ILE A 162 22.68 14.32 20.46
CA ILE A 162 22.00 14.31 21.76
C ILE A 162 21.13 13.05 21.87
N THR A 163 21.21 12.35 22.99
CA THR A 163 20.34 11.20 23.30
C THR A 163 19.58 11.39 24.62
N ARG A 164 18.60 10.52 24.85
CA ARG A 164 17.77 10.52 26.06
C ARG A 164 18.48 9.79 27.19
N PRO A 165 18.28 10.22 28.45
CA PRO A 165 18.68 9.42 29.61
C PRO A 165 18.03 8.04 29.52
N VAL A 166 18.82 7.02 29.79
CA VAL A 166 18.36 5.62 29.84
C VAL A 166 18.36 5.23 31.31
N ARG A 167 17.30 4.55 31.75
CA ARG A 167 17.26 4.04 33.12
C ARG A 167 18.27 2.92 33.28
N GLU A 168 18.76 2.71 34.49
CA GLU A 168 19.79 1.71 34.76
C GLU A 168 19.32 0.28 34.44
N ASP A 169 18.06 -0.04 34.76
CA ASP A 169 17.42 -1.31 34.41
C ASP A 169 17.32 -1.51 32.88
N ASP A 170 16.86 -0.49 32.16
CA ASP A 170 16.79 -0.50 30.70
C ASP A 170 18.19 -0.65 30.06
N ALA A 171 19.19 0.07 30.57
CA ALA A 171 20.56 0.01 30.06
C ALA A 171 21.15 -1.40 30.24
N ARG A 172 20.93 -2.02 31.41
CA ARG A 172 21.34 -3.42 31.66
C ARG A 172 20.65 -4.39 30.72
N ALA A 173 19.35 -4.19 30.45
CA ALA A 173 18.64 -5.01 29.47
C ALA A 173 19.25 -4.83 28.07
N PHE A 174 19.57 -3.60 27.66
CA PHE A 174 20.17 -3.33 26.35
C PHE A 174 21.51 -4.04 26.17
N GLU A 175 22.36 -4.09 27.19
CA GLU A 175 23.66 -4.79 27.13
C GLU A 175 23.54 -6.31 26.91
N LEU A 176 22.39 -6.92 27.25
CA LEU A 176 22.12 -8.33 27.00
C LEU A 176 21.53 -8.59 25.59
N MET A 177 21.19 -7.54 24.86
CA MET A 177 20.54 -7.66 23.56
C MET A 177 21.54 -7.60 22.42
N ASP A 178 21.29 -8.42 21.41
CA ASP A 178 21.78 -8.24 20.05
C ASP A 178 20.64 -7.88 19.09
N ALA A 179 20.92 -7.81 17.79
CA ALA A 179 19.91 -7.46 16.78
C ALA A 179 18.79 -8.53 16.63
N THR A 180 19.03 -9.76 17.07
CA THR A 180 18.09 -10.88 16.96
C THR A 180 17.23 -11.07 18.20
N THR A 181 17.72 -10.63 19.34
CA THR A 181 17.07 -10.71 20.65
C THR A 181 15.70 -10.03 20.62
N ARG A 182 14.65 -10.73 21.06
CA ARG A 182 13.31 -10.17 21.28
C ARG A 182 13.16 -9.73 22.72
N TYR A 183 12.21 -8.83 22.98
CA TYR A 183 11.94 -8.38 24.33
C TYR A 183 11.44 -9.52 25.24
N SER A 184 10.70 -10.47 24.66
CA SER A 184 10.27 -11.71 25.34
C SER A 184 11.41 -12.63 25.77
N ASP A 185 12.59 -12.50 25.17
CA ASP A 185 13.74 -13.36 25.45
C ASP A 185 14.57 -12.83 26.64
N LEU A 186 14.24 -11.63 27.13
CA LEU A 186 14.90 -11.04 28.30
C LEU A 186 14.42 -11.70 29.61
N PRO A 187 15.28 -11.76 30.65
CA PRO A 187 14.89 -12.25 31.97
C PRO A 187 13.64 -11.54 32.52
N GLU A 188 12.78 -12.26 33.24
CA GLU A 188 11.51 -11.73 33.78
C GLU A 188 11.71 -10.49 34.65
N GLU A 189 12.76 -10.49 35.47
CA GLU A 189 13.14 -9.37 36.31
C GLU A 189 13.54 -8.10 35.53
N MET A 190 13.85 -8.22 34.24
CA MET A 190 14.18 -7.11 33.34
C MET A 190 13.02 -6.73 32.41
N ARG A 191 11.93 -7.52 32.41
CA ARG A 191 10.73 -7.27 31.60
C ARG A 191 9.74 -6.40 32.38
N ARG A 192 9.82 -5.08 32.19
CA ARG A 192 8.91 -4.09 32.80
C ARG A 192 7.51 -4.03 32.15
N TYR A 193 7.46 -4.18 30.84
CA TYR A 193 6.25 -4.20 30.05
C TYR A 193 5.75 -5.64 29.89
N ARG A 194 4.42 -5.76 29.81
CA ARG A 194 3.71 -6.98 29.45
C ARG A 194 4.19 -7.50 28.10
N ASP A 195 4.80 -8.67 28.10
CA ASP A 195 5.37 -9.34 26.94
C ASP A 195 4.30 -9.98 26.05
N ASP A 196 3.11 -10.26 26.60
CA ASP A 196 1.94 -10.72 25.84
C ASP A 196 1.31 -9.64 24.93
N ILE A 197 1.68 -8.36 25.14
CA ILE A 197 1.21 -7.21 24.35
C ILE A 197 2.37 -6.50 23.62
N PHE A 198 3.58 -6.53 24.19
CA PHE A 198 4.74 -5.77 23.70
C PHE A 198 5.96 -6.66 23.47
N ASP A 199 5.82 -7.70 22.65
CA ASP A 199 6.89 -8.65 22.31
C ASP A 199 8.09 -8.00 21.59
N ASP A 200 7.89 -6.84 20.93
CA ASP A 200 8.90 -6.09 20.19
C ASP A 200 9.25 -4.72 20.82
N LYS A 201 8.99 -4.54 22.13
CA LYS A 201 9.17 -3.26 22.82
C LYS A 201 10.58 -2.69 22.67
N TYR A 202 11.60 -3.54 22.84
CA TYR A 202 13.02 -3.18 22.72
C TYR A 202 13.59 -3.76 21.44
N LYS A 203 14.34 -2.94 20.70
CA LYS A 203 15.03 -3.41 19.50
C LYS A 203 16.40 -2.75 19.33
N ARG A 204 17.45 -3.55 19.50
CA ARG A 204 18.80 -3.21 19.07
C ARG A 204 18.90 -3.33 17.55
N LEU A 205 19.45 -2.30 16.93
CA LEU A 205 19.64 -2.25 15.49
C LEU A 205 20.79 -3.17 15.07
N ASP A 206 20.61 -3.80 13.92
CA ASP A 206 21.66 -4.57 13.24
C ASP A 206 22.62 -3.61 12.54
N GLU A 207 23.91 -3.72 12.85
CA GLU A 207 24.94 -2.84 12.27
C GLU A 207 25.15 -3.09 10.77
N ASP A 208 25.00 -4.35 10.34
CA ASP A 208 25.10 -4.78 8.94
C ASP A 208 23.74 -4.73 8.21
N GLY A 209 22.67 -4.45 8.96
CA GLY A 209 21.30 -4.36 8.47
C GLY A 209 20.87 -2.97 8.02
N LEU A 210 19.58 -2.85 7.69
CA LEU A 210 18.91 -1.55 7.57
C LEU A 210 18.26 -1.20 8.90
N SER A 211 18.16 0.09 9.21
CA SER A 211 17.36 0.54 10.33
C SER A 211 15.88 0.22 10.12
N ARG A 212 15.11 0.16 11.20
CA ARG A 212 13.65 0.24 11.11
C ARG A 212 13.25 1.63 10.59
N THR A 213 12.01 1.78 10.09
CA THR A 213 11.49 3.10 9.71
C THR A 213 11.67 4.08 10.87
N ILE A 214 12.37 5.19 10.67
CA ILE A 214 12.42 6.26 11.68
C ILE A 214 11.05 6.94 11.69
N THR A 215 10.28 6.72 12.76
CA THR A 215 8.93 7.28 12.92
C THR A 215 8.96 8.48 13.84
N ALA A 216 7.99 9.39 13.74
CA ALA A 216 7.86 10.48 14.70
C ALA A 216 7.63 10.01 16.16
N HIS A 217 7.27 8.74 16.36
CA HIS A 217 7.13 8.15 17.69
C HIS A 217 8.47 8.01 18.43
N ILE A 218 9.62 8.02 17.72
CA ILE A 218 10.95 8.10 18.34
C ILE A 218 11.10 9.29 19.30
N ALA A 219 10.27 10.33 19.12
CA ALA A 219 10.17 11.46 20.03
C ALA A 219 9.62 11.12 21.43
N LYS A 220 9.16 9.88 21.69
CA LYS A 220 8.66 9.45 23.01
C LYS A 220 9.69 8.68 23.83
N ASP A 221 10.09 7.50 23.39
CA ASP A 221 11.01 6.63 24.13
C ASP A 221 12.26 6.25 23.32
N GLY A 222 12.10 5.91 22.04
CA GLY A 222 13.20 5.52 21.16
C GLY A 222 13.63 4.06 21.31
N TYR A 223 12.91 3.25 22.09
CA TYR A 223 13.32 1.87 22.41
C TYR A 223 13.30 0.89 21.22
N TRP A 224 12.64 1.27 20.12
CA TRP A 224 12.73 0.56 18.83
C TRP A 224 14.03 0.83 18.07
N TYR A 225 14.87 1.71 18.60
CA TYR A 225 16.09 2.22 17.96
C TYR A 225 17.23 2.26 18.98
N ILE A 226 17.60 1.10 19.52
CA ILE A 226 18.77 0.96 20.39
C ILE A 226 20.02 0.88 19.52
N HIS A 227 21.05 1.65 19.86
CA HIS A 227 22.30 1.75 19.12
C HIS A 227 22.98 0.37 18.99
N PRO A 228 23.57 0.01 17.84
CA PRO A 228 24.11 -1.35 17.63
C PRO A 228 25.18 -1.76 18.66
N ARG A 229 26.04 -0.82 19.07
CA ARG A 229 27.19 -1.10 19.96
C ARG A 229 27.15 -0.42 21.34
N GLN A 230 26.12 0.37 21.65
CA GLN A 230 26.08 1.18 22.88
C GLN A 230 24.75 0.93 23.58
N GLY A 231 24.73 0.76 24.91
CA GLY A 231 23.53 0.57 25.74
C GLY A 231 22.64 1.81 25.85
N ARG A 232 22.30 2.44 24.71
CA ARG A 232 21.45 3.62 24.62
C ARG A 232 20.59 3.63 23.37
N THR A 233 19.58 4.50 23.37
CA THR A 233 18.82 4.80 22.15
C THR A 233 19.62 5.73 21.22
N LEU A 234 19.25 5.77 19.94
CA LEU A 234 19.88 6.63 18.95
C LEU A 234 19.86 8.11 19.36
N THR A 235 20.91 8.83 18.98
CA THR A 235 20.94 10.30 19.08
C THR A 235 20.06 10.95 18.00
N VAL A 236 19.79 12.25 18.16
CA VAL A 236 19.12 13.05 17.12
C VAL A 236 19.91 13.01 15.80
N ARG A 237 21.24 13.18 15.85
CA ARG A 237 22.12 13.12 14.67
C ARG A 237 22.14 11.74 14.01
N GLU A 238 22.19 10.66 14.79
CA GLU A 238 22.12 9.29 14.27
C GLU A 238 20.78 9.05 13.54
N ALA A 239 19.66 9.45 14.15
CA ALA A 239 18.34 9.35 13.52
C ALA A 239 18.25 10.23 12.25
N ALA A 240 18.84 11.43 12.27
CA ALA A 240 18.89 12.34 11.12
C ALA A 240 19.67 11.72 9.95
N ARG A 241 20.85 11.14 10.20
CA ARG A 241 21.60 10.41 9.19
C ARG A 241 20.85 9.19 8.69
N LEU A 242 20.18 8.41 9.54
CA LEU A 242 19.37 7.29 9.04
C LEU A 242 18.19 7.75 8.15
N GLN A 243 17.74 9.00 8.31
CA GLN A 243 16.80 9.69 7.42
C GLN A 243 17.48 10.47 6.28
N THR A 244 18.79 10.35 6.07
CA THR A 244 19.59 11.04 5.03
C THR A 244 19.59 12.57 5.11
N PHE A 245 19.39 13.14 6.30
CA PHE A 245 19.67 14.56 6.49
C PHE A 245 21.18 14.80 6.49
N PRO A 246 21.68 15.80 5.73
CA PRO A 246 23.08 16.15 5.77
C PRO A 246 23.47 16.73 7.14
N ASP A 247 24.75 16.62 7.48
CA ASP A 247 25.27 16.96 8.80
C ASP A 247 25.19 18.47 9.12
N TRP A 248 25.17 19.32 8.09
CA TRP A 248 24.98 20.76 8.24
C TRP A 248 23.54 21.15 8.61
N PHE A 249 22.56 20.28 8.37
CA PHE A 249 21.16 20.58 8.64
C PHE A 249 20.90 20.65 10.15
N ARG A 250 20.32 21.77 10.61
CA ARG A 250 19.96 22.03 12.01
C ARG A 250 18.44 21.89 12.20
N PHE A 251 18.01 21.34 13.33
CA PHE A 251 16.59 21.18 13.66
C PHE A 251 16.11 22.24 14.66
N ALA A 252 14.85 22.66 14.55
CA ALA A 252 14.30 23.68 15.43
C ALA A 252 13.68 23.07 16.71
N GLY A 253 13.92 23.70 17.85
CA GLY A 253 13.29 23.36 19.13
C GLY A 253 14.01 22.26 19.93
N PRO A 254 13.37 21.72 20.98
CA PRO A 254 14.00 20.72 21.85
C PRO A 254 14.25 19.39 21.11
N PRO A 255 15.12 18.50 21.63
CA PRO A 255 15.44 17.22 20.98
C PRO A 255 14.22 16.37 20.60
N SER A 256 13.16 16.39 21.41
CA SER A 256 11.91 15.70 21.08
C SER A 256 11.19 16.28 19.85
N ALA A 257 11.29 17.58 19.60
CA ALA A 257 10.78 18.22 18.40
C ALA A 257 11.65 17.89 17.19
N ALA A 258 12.97 17.85 17.34
CA ALA A 258 13.89 17.42 16.29
C ALA A 258 13.61 15.97 15.85
N PHE A 259 13.49 15.04 16.80
CA PHE A 259 13.07 13.66 16.52
C PHE A 259 11.74 13.56 15.76
N ARG A 260 10.77 14.42 16.09
CA ARG A 260 9.48 14.47 15.39
C ARG A 260 9.62 14.97 13.96
N GLN A 261 10.39 16.03 13.74
CA GLN A 261 10.69 16.57 12.40
C GLN A 261 11.36 15.49 11.54
N ILE A 262 12.40 14.84 12.08
CA ILE A 262 13.13 13.75 11.41
C ILE A 262 12.17 12.60 11.06
N GLY A 263 11.35 12.15 12.01
CA GLY A 263 10.45 11.00 11.76
C GLY A 263 9.33 11.28 10.75
N ASN A 264 8.84 12.52 10.70
CA ASN A 264 7.79 12.94 9.75
C ASN A 264 8.33 13.24 8.35
N ALA A 265 9.61 13.57 8.20
CA ALA A 265 10.18 13.96 6.92
C ALA A 265 10.25 12.80 5.91
N VAL A 266 10.18 13.14 4.63
CA VAL A 266 10.68 12.30 3.54
C VAL A 266 12.21 12.34 3.58
N PRO A 267 12.92 11.21 3.40
CA PRO A 267 14.38 11.22 3.39
C PRO A 267 14.91 12.18 2.30
N PRO A 268 15.78 13.16 2.61
CA PRO A 268 16.25 14.14 1.62
C PRO A 268 16.92 13.53 0.39
N LEU A 269 17.72 12.47 0.55
CA LEU A 269 18.36 11.79 -0.58
C LEU A 269 17.32 11.20 -1.54
N PHE A 270 16.25 10.60 -1.00
CA PHE A 270 15.16 10.07 -1.82
C PHE A 270 14.38 11.19 -2.52
N ALA A 271 14.11 12.29 -1.81
CA ALA A 271 13.46 13.47 -2.40
C ALA A 271 14.31 14.08 -3.54
N GLU A 272 15.63 14.09 -3.42
CA GLU A 272 16.54 14.54 -4.48
C GLU A 272 16.44 13.66 -5.74
N HIS A 273 16.44 12.33 -5.58
CA HIS A 273 16.25 11.40 -6.69
C HIS A 273 14.93 11.64 -7.43
N LEU A 274 13.82 11.84 -6.70
CA LEU A 274 12.52 12.16 -7.27
C LEU A 274 12.53 13.52 -7.97
N ALA A 275 13.06 14.57 -7.34
CA ALA A 275 13.14 15.90 -7.94
C ALA A 275 13.96 15.90 -9.23
N GLY A 276 15.08 15.17 -9.26
CA GLY A 276 15.89 14.98 -10.46
C GLY A 276 15.13 14.26 -11.58
N ALA A 277 14.34 13.25 -11.25
CA ALA A 277 13.49 12.54 -12.20
C ALA A 277 12.36 13.41 -12.75
N VAL A 278 11.69 14.19 -11.89
CA VAL A 278 10.66 15.16 -12.29
C VAL A 278 11.26 16.18 -13.25
N ARG A 279 12.42 16.76 -12.92
CA ARG A 279 13.09 17.74 -13.77
C ARG A 279 13.42 17.18 -15.16
N ARG A 280 13.92 15.95 -15.24
CA ARG A 280 14.20 15.28 -16.53
C ARG A 280 12.92 15.02 -17.33
N SER A 281 11.89 14.52 -16.66
CA SER A 281 10.61 14.16 -17.30
C SER A 281 9.88 15.38 -17.86
N ILE A 282 9.88 16.50 -17.13
CA ILE A 282 9.35 17.77 -17.64
C ILE A 282 10.15 18.26 -18.86
N ALA A 283 11.47 18.14 -18.83
CA ALA A 283 12.33 18.60 -19.93
C ALA A 283 12.21 17.73 -21.20
N ALA A 284 11.87 16.44 -21.04
CA ALA A 284 11.72 15.47 -22.12
C ALA A 284 10.25 15.09 -22.38
N ALA A 285 9.32 16.03 -22.14
CA ALA A 285 7.89 15.77 -22.14
C ALA A 285 7.43 15.02 -23.41
N GLN A 286 6.99 13.78 -23.21
CA GLN A 286 6.22 13.02 -24.19
C GLN A 286 4.81 12.87 -23.64
N PRO A 287 3.77 13.09 -24.47
CA PRO A 287 2.39 12.91 -24.04
C PRO A 287 2.15 11.44 -23.67
N ALA A 288 1.46 11.21 -22.55
CA ALA A 288 1.02 9.91 -22.12
C ALA A 288 0.05 9.34 -23.17
N GLU A 289 0.27 8.09 -23.54
CA GLU A 289 -0.49 7.46 -24.63
C GLU A 289 -1.96 7.25 -24.28
N THR A 290 -2.30 7.07 -23.00
CA THR A 290 -3.68 6.81 -22.54
C THR A 290 -3.85 7.12 -21.05
N SER A 291 -4.95 7.79 -20.72
CA SER A 291 -5.42 8.09 -19.36
C SER A 291 -6.09 6.90 -18.66
N THR A 292 -6.17 6.90 -17.33
CA THR A 292 -6.93 5.89 -16.59
C THR A 292 -8.41 5.86 -17.01
N ARG A 293 -9.00 7.02 -17.30
CA ARG A 293 -10.38 7.14 -17.78
C ARG A 293 -10.65 6.39 -19.08
N GLU A 294 -9.77 6.52 -20.07
CA GLU A 294 -9.93 5.85 -21.36
C GLU A 294 -9.82 4.32 -21.23
N VAL A 295 -8.92 3.84 -20.36
CA VAL A 295 -8.80 2.39 -20.07
C VAL A 295 -10.08 1.88 -19.40
N ALA A 296 -10.61 2.63 -18.44
CA ALA A 296 -11.85 2.27 -17.74
C ALA A 296 -13.03 2.20 -18.72
N ALA A 297 -13.19 3.20 -19.58
CA ALA A 297 -14.22 3.24 -20.61
C ALA A 297 -14.12 2.02 -21.55
N LEU A 298 -12.93 1.69 -22.05
CA LEU A 298 -12.73 0.51 -22.91
C LEU A 298 -13.12 -0.81 -22.21
N LEU A 299 -12.78 -0.95 -20.92
CA LEU A 299 -13.16 -2.13 -20.14
C LEU A 299 -14.66 -2.20 -19.91
N ALA A 300 -15.30 -1.06 -19.62
CA ALA A 300 -16.73 -0.96 -19.39
C ALA A 300 -17.53 -1.27 -20.67
N GLU A 301 -17.16 -0.65 -21.80
CA GLU A 301 -17.77 -0.91 -23.12
C GLU A 301 -17.61 -2.37 -23.54
N TRP A 302 -16.42 -2.95 -23.32
CA TRP A 302 -16.20 -4.37 -23.58
C TRP A 302 -17.05 -5.26 -22.67
N PHE A 303 -17.17 -4.92 -21.39
CA PHE A 303 -18.03 -5.65 -20.48
C PHE A 303 -19.48 -5.60 -20.97
N ASP A 304 -20.01 -4.43 -21.33
CA ASP A 304 -21.40 -4.31 -21.77
C ASP A 304 -21.68 -5.05 -23.10
N SER A 305 -20.69 -5.11 -24.01
CA SER A 305 -20.81 -5.72 -25.33
C SER A 305 -20.47 -7.21 -25.40
N ALA A 306 -19.86 -7.80 -24.36
CA ALA A 306 -19.40 -9.19 -24.40
C ALA A 306 -20.53 -10.22 -24.55
N GLU A 307 -20.58 -10.90 -25.71
CA GLU A 307 -21.55 -11.95 -26.00
C GLU A 307 -21.30 -13.25 -25.21
N VAL A 308 -20.03 -13.67 -25.09
CA VAL A 308 -19.64 -14.90 -24.37
C VAL A 308 -19.23 -14.56 -22.94
N ARG A 309 -19.99 -15.10 -21.98
CA ARG A 309 -19.85 -14.83 -20.55
C ARG A 309 -19.13 -15.96 -19.83
N GLY A 310 -17.93 -15.69 -19.33
CA GLY A 310 -17.19 -16.57 -18.43
C GLY A 310 -17.78 -16.60 -17.02
N LEU A 311 -18.20 -15.43 -16.49
CA LEU A 311 -18.80 -15.31 -15.17
C LEU A 311 -20.16 -14.59 -15.28
N PRO A 312 -21.26 -15.31 -15.58
CA PRO A 312 -22.54 -14.67 -15.85
C PRO A 312 -23.16 -13.98 -14.63
N TRP A 313 -22.77 -14.36 -13.41
CA TRP A 313 -23.20 -13.69 -12.18
C TRP A 313 -22.56 -12.32 -11.96
N LEU A 314 -21.61 -11.87 -12.78
CA LEU A 314 -21.16 -10.47 -12.75
C LEU A 314 -22.24 -9.47 -13.20
N ARG A 315 -23.39 -9.97 -13.67
CA ARG A 315 -24.59 -9.18 -14.01
C ARG A 315 -25.83 -9.68 -13.27
N ALA A 316 -25.64 -10.29 -12.11
CA ALA A 316 -26.76 -10.71 -11.29
C ALA A 316 -27.55 -9.49 -10.80
N THR A 317 -28.83 -9.69 -10.49
CA THR A 317 -29.72 -8.66 -9.96
C THR A 317 -29.76 -8.66 -8.43
N THR A 318 -29.33 -9.75 -7.78
CA THR A 318 -29.27 -9.82 -6.32
C THR A 318 -27.90 -10.29 -5.82
N ARG A 319 -27.49 -9.79 -4.65
CA ARG A 319 -26.24 -10.21 -3.98
C ARG A 319 -26.24 -11.71 -3.69
N TRP A 320 -27.41 -12.28 -3.38
CA TRP A 320 -27.57 -13.71 -3.17
C TRP A 320 -27.21 -14.54 -4.41
N GLN A 321 -27.61 -14.11 -5.61
CA GLN A 321 -27.23 -14.80 -6.84
C GLN A 321 -25.71 -14.86 -7.04
N VAL A 322 -25.02 -13.77 -6.71
CA VAL A 322 -23.55 -13.71 -6.74
C VAL A 322 -22.95 -14.69 -5.73
N ILE A 323 -23.43 -14.67 -4.49
CA ILE A 323 -22.94 -15.51 -3.39
C ILE A 323 -23.06 -16.99 -3.76
N GLN A 324 -24.25 -17.46 -4.13
CA GLN A 324 -24.45 -18.88 -4.44
C GLN A 324 -23.68 -19.32 -5.69
N ALA A 325 -23.56 -18.45 -6.70
CA ALA A 325 -22.86 -18.78 -7.94
C ALA A 325 -21.35 -18.82 -7.72
N GLU A 326 -20.76 -17.87 -6.99
CA GLU A 326 -19.35 -17.90 -6.67
C GLU A 326 -19.02 -19.10 -5.78
N MET A 327 -19.82 -19.37 -4.73
CA MET A 327 -19.61 -20.52 -3.86
C MET A 327 -19.69 -21.86 -4.61
N LEU A 328 -20.66 -22.00 -5.52
CA LEU A 328 -20.86 -23.25 -6.25
C LEU A 328 -19.91 -23.32 -7.44
N LEU A 329 -19.91 -22.33 -8.33
CA LEU A 329 -19.28 -22.37 -9.64
C LEU A 329 -17.86 -21.80 -9.70
N ASP A 330 -17.27 -21.33 -8.58
CA ASP A 330 -15.85 -20.94 -8.57
C ASP A 330 -14.97 -22.03 -9.20
N ARG A 331 -14.10 -21.60 -10.13
CA ARG A 331 -13.20 -22.39 -10.99
C ARG A 331 -13.86 -23.40 -11.93
N ALA A 332 -15.18 -23.36 -12.12
CA ALA A 332 -15.82 -24.15 -13.17
C ALA A 332 -15.46 -23.60 -14.56
N SER A 333 -15.40 -24.48 -15.57
CA SER A 333 -15.21 -24.04 -16.96
C SER A 333 -16.48 -23.37 -17.48
N VAL A 334 -16.33 -22.54 -18.52
CA VAL A 334 -17.47 -21.88 -19.19
C VAL A 334 -18.51 -22.89 -19.68
N ASP A 335 -18.07 -24.08 -20.10
CA ASP A 335 -18.97 -25.16 -20.57
C ASP A 335 -19.84 -25.75 -19.44
N VAL A 336 -19.37 -25.70 -18.20
CA VAL A 336 -20.15 -26.11 -17.01
C VAL A 336 -21.03 -24.95 -16.55
N VAL A 337 -20.49 -23.74 -16.53
CA VAL A 337 -21.19 -22.54 -16.05
C VAL A 337 -22.40 -22.20 -16.92
N ARG A 338 -22.24 -22.22 -18.25
CA ARG A 338 -23.27 -21.78 -19.21
C ARG A 338 -24.62 -22.52 -19.07
N PRO A 339 -24.69 -23.86 -19.01
CA PRO A 339 -25.97 -24.56 -18.85
C PRO A 339 -26.54 -24.48 -17.43
N LEU A 340 -25.68 -24.34 -16.40
CA LEU A 340 -26.13 -24.33 -14.99
C LEU A 340 -26.61 -22.96 -14.52
N TRP A 341 -26.02 -21.87 -15.02
CA TRP A 341 -26.38 -20.52 -14.58
C TRP A 341 -27.87 -20.20 -14.70
N PRO A 342 -28.58 -20.50 -15.81
CA PRO A 342 -30.02 -20.25 -15.90
C PRO A 342 -30.83 -20.96 -14.82
N LEU A 343 -30.38 -22.13 -14.33
CA LEU A 343 -31.05 -22.86 -13.26
C LEU A 343 -30.87 -22.16 -11.92
N ILE A 344 -29.62 -21.78 -11.60
CA ILE A 344 -29.21 -21.14 -10.35
C ILE A 344 -29.75 -19.70 -10.26
N ALA A 345 -29.73 -18.95 -11.36
CA ALA A 345 -30.16 -17.56 -11.43
C ALA A 345 -31.64 -17.35 -11.07
N ARG A 346 -32.48 -18.39 -11.15
CA ARG A 346 -33.88 -18.33 -10.71
C ARG A 346 -34.02 -18.09 -9.22
N TRP A 347 -33.03 -18.49 -8.42
CA TRP A 347 -33.07 -18.35 -6.97
C TRP A 347 -32.50 -16.99 -6.59
N THR A 348 -33.38 -15.98 -6.56
CA THR A 348 -33.00 -14.58 -6.29
C THR A 348 -32.81 -14.28 -4.80
N SER A 349 -33.27 -15.16 -3.91
CA SER A 349 -33.17 -15.00 -2.45
C SER A 349 -32.79 -16.30 -1.72
N PRO A 350 -32.30 -16.22 -0.47
CA PRO A 350 -32.03 -17.39 0.36
C PRO A 350 -33.22 -18.35 0.46
N GLN A 351 -34.43 -17.83 0.63
CA GLN A 351 -35.67 -18.62 0.74
C GLN A 351 -35.93 -19.42 -0.54
N ALA A 352 -35.72 -18.82 -1.71
CA ALA A 352 -35.88 -19.51 -2.98
C ALA A 352 -34.91 -20.69 -3.11
N THR A 353 -33.67 -20.55 -2.60
CA THR A 353 -32.69 -21.63 -2.58
C THR A 353 -33.05 -22.74 -1.59
N VAL A 354 -33.61 -22.41 -0.43
CA VAL A 354 -34.12 -23.41 0.53
C VAL A 354 -35.22 -24.25 -0.10
N LEU A 355 -36.18 -23.61 -0.79
CA LEU A 355 -37.25 -24.32 -1.51
C LEU A 355 -36.71 -25.21 -2.65
N ALA A 356 -35.54 -24.87 -3.20
CA ALA A 356 -34.89 -25.59 -4.27
C ALA A 356 -33.72 -26.49 -3.82
N GLU A 357 -33.66 -26.86 -2.53
CA GLU A 357 -32.58 -27.67 -1.96
C GLU A 357 -32.30 -28.95 -2.76
N ALA A 358 -33.36 -29.65 -3.20
CA ALA A 358 -33.25 -30.88 -3.96
C ALA A 358 -32.55 -30.67 -5.32
N GLU A 359 -32.91 -29.60 -6.04
CA GLU A 359 -32.31 -29.22 -7.32
C GLU A 359 -30.84 -28.81 -7.13
N LEU A 360 -30.55 -27.97 -6.13
CA LEU A 360 -29.18 -27.55 -5.82
C LEU A 360 -28.29 -28.73 -5.43
N SER A 361 -28.82 -29.68 -4.66
CA SER A 361 -28.12 -30.91 -4.28
C SER A 361 -27.80 -31.79 -5.49
N GLU A 362 -28.71 -31.86 -6.46
CA GLU A 362 -28.49 -32.59 -7.72
C GLU A 362 -27.42 -31.91 -8.59
N ILE A 363 -27.46 -30.59 -8.73
CA ILE A 363 -26.40 -29.82 -9.41
C ILE A 363 -25.06 -30.05 -8.71
N GLY A 364 -25.06 -30.06 -7.37
CA GLY A 364 -23.89 -30.41 -6.55
C GLY A 364 -23.31 -31.76 -6.93
N ARG A 365 -24.15 -32.80 -7.06
CA ARG A 365 -23.70 -34.14 -7.49
C ARG A 365 -23.16 -34.15 -8.91
N TRP A 366 -23.85 -33.52 -9.86
CA TRP A 366 -23.40 -33.50 -11.27
C TRP A 366 -22.08 -32.76 -11.47
N THR A 367 -21.79 -31.78 -10.62
CA THR A 367 -20.55 -31.00 -10.69
C THR A 367 -19.44 -31.50 -9.76
N GLY A 368 -19.69 -32.51 -8.93
CA GLY A 368 -18.76 -32.98 -7.89
C GLY A 368 -18.50 -31.95 -6.78
N LYS A 369 -19.53 -31.16 -6.45
CA LYS A 369 -19.49 -30.02 -5.52
C LYS A 369 -20.55 -30.13 -4.42
N GLU A 370 -20.89 -31.35 -4.00
CA GLU A 370 -21.92 -31.66 -3.00
C GLU A 370 -21.68 -30.90 -1.67
N VAL A 371 -20.42 -30.83 -1.22
CA VAL A 371 -20.06 -30.08 0.00
C VAL A 371 -20.35 -28.58 -0.15
N ARG A 372 -20.12 -28.00 -1.34
CA ARG A 372 -20.41 -26.59 -1.61
C ARG A 372 -21.92 -26.35 -1.67
N ALA A 373 -22.66 -27.25 -2.33
CA ALA A 373 -24.12 -27.21 -2.38
C ALA A 373 -24.73 -27.26 -0.96
N GLY A 374 -24.27 -28.19 -0.10
CA GLY A 374 -24.73 -28.29 1.29
C GLY A 374 -24.45 -27.02 2.11
N ARG A 375 -23.27 -26.40 1.93
CA ARG A 375 -22.94 -25.11 2.58
C ARG A 375 -23.84 -23.96 2.13
N ILE A 376 -24.21 -23.95 0.84
CA ILE A 376 -25.15 -22.94 0.31
C ILE A 376 -26.53 -23.13 0.94
N VAL A 377 -27.04 -24.36 1.06
CA VAL A 377 -28.32 -24.65 1.72
C VAL A 377 -28.30 -24.23 3.19
N GLU A 378 -27.23 -24.57 3.92
CA GLU A 378 -27.06 -24.17 5.33
C GLU A 378 -27.02 -22.64 5.50
N LEU A 379 -26.29 -21.95 4.61
CA LEU A 379 -26.25 -20.49 4.61
C LEU A 379 -27.61 -19.89 4.25
N ALA A 380 -28.29 -20.47 3.26
CA ALA A 380 -29.61 -20.04 2.82
C ALA A 380 -30.64 -20.16 3.94
N GLY A 381 -30.64 -21.28 4.67
CA GLY A 381 -31.52 -21.51 5.82
C GLY A 381 -31.29 -20.50 6.95
N ARG A 382 -30.03 -20.17 7.26
CA ARG A 382 -29.70 -19.14 8.27
C ARG A 382 -30.15 -17.74 7.88
N LEU A 383 -30.19 -17.44 6.59
CA LEU A 383 -30.59 -16.14 6.04
C LEU A 383 -32.08 -16.07 5.66
N ALA A 384 -32.79 -17.21 5.67
CA ALA A 384 -34.19 -17.30 5.21
C ALA A 384 -35.15 -16.45 6.06
N ASP A 385 -34.85 -16.22 7.33
CA ASP A 385 -35.70 -15.38 8.20
C ASP A 385 -35.32 -13.90 8.13
N ASN A 386 -34.12 -13.57 7.64
CA ASN A 386 -33.63 -12.20 7.55
C ASN A 386 -32.76 -11.98 6.28
N PRO A 387 -33.36 -12.00 5.07
CA PRO A 387 -32.61 -11.85 3.83
C PRO A 387 -32.08 -10.41 3.63
N ALA A 388 -32.72 -9.42 4.25
CA ALA A 388 -32.38 -8.00 4.13
C ALA A 388 -30.97 -7.68 4.64
N VAL A 389 -30.37 -8.55 5.46
CA VAL A 389 -28.96 -8.41 5.88
C VAL A 389 -27.99 -8.42 4.70
N LEU A 390 -28.38 -8.99 3.56
CA LEU A 390 -27.56 -9.01 2.35
C LEU A 390 -27.54 -7.64 1.65
N ASP A 391 -28.59 -6.83 1.80
CA ASP A 391 -28.71 -5.52 1.16
C ASP A 391 -27.87 -4.45 1.88
N ASP A 392 -27.51 -4.70 3.13
CA ASP A 392 -26.58 -3.88 3.92
C ASP A 392 -25.14 -4.37 3.78
N ASP A 393 -24.22 -3.45 3.51
CA ASP A 393 -22.80 -3.74 3.29
C ASP A 393 -22.08 -4.26 4.54
N ALA A 394 -22.40 -3.72 5.71
CA ALA A 394 -21.84 -4.17 6.98
C ALA A 394 -22.47 -5.49 7.42
N GLY A 395 -23.80 -5.60 7.27
CA GLY A 395 -24.58 -6.80 7.48
C GLY A 395 -24.03 -7.98 6.69
N LEU A 396 -23.87 -7.82 5.37
CA LEU A 396 -23.31 -8.84 4.49
C LEU A 396 -21.93 -9.33 4.95
N ARG A 397 -21.03 -8.42 5.31
CA ARG A 397 -19.67 -8.76 5.78
C ARG A 397 -19.67 -9.47 7.13
N SER A 398 -20.73 -9.32 7.92
CA SER A 398 -20.89 -10.00 9.22
C SER A 398 -21.46 -11.42 9.11
N VAL A 399 -21.97 -11.81 7.94
CA VAL A 399 -22.64 -13.11 7.75
C VAL A 399 -21.64 -14.27 7.87
N PRO A 400 -21.80 -15.19 8.84
CA PRO A 400 -20.89 -16.32 8.99
C PRO A 400 -20.91 -17.25 7.77
N GLY A 401 -19.78 -17.42 7.11
CA GLY A 401 -19.64 -18.23 5.89
C GLY A 401 -19.52 -17.40 4.61
N VAL A 402 -19.82 -16.10 4.67
CA VAL A 402 -19.47 -15.13 3.63
C VAL A 402 -18.14 -14.49 4.05
N HIS A 403 -17.08 -14.78 3.29
CA HIS A 403 -15.77 -14.17 3.52
C HIS A 403 -15.69 -12.82 2.79
N GLU A 404 -14.77 -11.95 3.22
CA GLU A 404 -14.64 -10.58 2.75
C GLU A 404 -14.61 -10.45 1.20
N ALA A 405 -13.79 -11.25 0.52
CA ALA A 405 -13.70 -11.21 -0.94
C ALA A 405 -15.01 -11.58 -1.65
N LEU A 406 -15.83 -12.46 -1.05
CA LEU A 406 -17.14 -12.83 -1.58
C LEU A 406 -18.17 -11.71 -1.35
N ALA A 407 -18.13 -11.09 -0.17
CA ALA A 407 -18.96 -9.92 0.13
C ALA A 407 -18.63 -8.77 -0.83
N ASP A 408 -17.35 -8.45 -1.02
CA ASP A 408 -16.88 -7.38 -1.91
C ASP A 408 -17.28 -7.64 -3.38
N LEU A 409 -17.23 -8.90 -3.85
CA LEU A 409 -17.75 -9.25 -5.18
C LEU A 409 -19.26 -9.02 -5.28
N ALA A 410 -20.03 -9.45 -4.29
CA ALA A 410 -21.48 -9.24 -4.30
C ALA A 410 -21.85 -7.75 -4.25
N ILE A 411 -21.14 -6.94 -3.47
CA ILE A 411 -21.31 -5.48 -3.38
C ILE A 411 -20.92 -4.79 -4.68
N LEU A 412 -19.82 -5.23 -5.32
CA LEU A 412 -19.38 -4.68 -6.60
C LEU A 412 -20.39 -4.96 -7.72
N VAL A 413 -20.95 -6.18 -7.77
CA VAL A 413 -21.94 -6.57 -8.79
C VAL A 413 -23.30 -5.91 -8.55
N VAL A 414 -23.77 -5.92 -7.30
CA VAL A 414 -25.08 -5.39 -6.92
C VAL A 414 -24.89 -4.30 -5.87
N PRO A 415 -24.72 -3.02 -6.29
CA PRO A 415 -24.63 -1.89 -5.38
C PRO A 415 -25.91 -1.72 -4.56
N ASN A 416 -25.78 -1.11 -3.39
CA ASN A 416 -26.93 -0.65 -2.64
C ASN A 416 -27.48 0.63 -3.30
N ALA A 417 -28.79 0.69 -3.56
CA ALA A 417 -29.43 1.81 -4.26
C ALA A 417 -29.58 3.08 -3.40
N GLY A 418 -29.28 3.01 -2.10
CA GLY A 418 -29.52 4.08 -1.13
C GLY A 418 -28.32 4.95 -0.75
N GLU A 419 -27.11 4.65 -1.22
CA GLU A 419 -25.89 5.37 -0.87
C GLU A 419 -25.13 5.75 -2.14
N ASP A 420 -25.33 6.98 -2.65
CA ASP A 420 -24.54 7.57 -3.74
C ASP A 420 -23.03 7.67 -3.40
N ASP A 421 -22.65 7.43 -2.13
CA ASP A 421 -21.29 7.52 -1.59
C ASP A 421 -20.72 6.15 -1.12
N SER A 422 -21.35 5.01 -1.44
CA SER A 422 -20.82 3.72 -0.98
C SER A 422 -19.49 3.38 -1.66
N GLU A 423 -18.42 3.23 -0.86
CA GLU A 423 -17.05 2.97 -1.34
C GLU A 423 -17.02 1.68 -2.19
N GLU A 424 -16.75 1.80 -3.49
CA GLU A 424 -16.71 0.64 -4.38
C GLU A 424 -15.54 -0.29 -4.04
N PRO A 425 -15.78 -1.59 -3.74
CA PRO A 425 -14.70 -2.49 -3.38
C PRO A 425 -13.72 -2.73 -4.52
N VAL A 426 -12.42 -2.57 -4.26
CA VAL A 426 -11.36 -2.83 -5.26
C VAL A 426 -10.83 -4.26 -5.14
N LEU A 427 -11.45 -5.20 -5.85
CA LEU A 427 -11.03 -6.60 -5.91
C LEU A 427 -9.71 -6.80 -6.68
N SER A 428 -8.69 -7.26 -5.97
CA SER A 428 -7.35 -7.55 -6.50
C SER A 428 -7.02 -9.04 -6.51
N THR A 429 -7.88 -9.85 -7.17
CA THR A 429 -7.66 -11.29 -7.29
C THR A 429 -6.42 -11.61 -8.13
N LYS A 430 -5.87 -12.83 -8.00
CA LYS A 430 -4.70 -13.26 -8.84
C LYS A 430 -4.96 -13.10 -10.34
N GLY A 431 -6.21 -13.26 -10.77
CA GLY A 431 -6.64 -13.02 -12.15
C GLY A 431 -6.46 -11.57 -12.55
N VAL A 432 -7.11 -10.68 -11.81
CA VAL A 432 -7.08 -9.23 -12.02
C VAL A 432 -5.65 -8.69 -11.96
N LEU A 433 -4.87 -9.07 -10.95
CA LEU A 433 -3.46 -8.66 -10.81
C LEU A 433 -2.61 -9.09 -12.00
N ARG A 434 -2.86 -10.27 -12.58
CA ARG A 434 -2.17 -10.72 -13.80
C ARG A 434 -2.51 -9.85 -14.99
N VAL A 435 -3.77 -9.44 -15.15
CA VAL A 435 -4.15 -8.53 -16.23
C VAL A 435 -3.44 -7.20 -16.06
N ALA A 436 -3.48 -6.63 -14.85
CA ALA A 436 -2.81 -5.37 -14.55
C ALA A 436 -1.29 -5.46 -14.77
N ALA A 437 -0.64 -6.54 -14.33
CA ALA A 437 0.77 -6.81 -14.58
C ALA A 437 1.12 -6.84 -16.06
N ARG A 438 0.33 -7.56 -16.86
CA ARG A 438 0.56 -7.66 -18.31
C ARG A 438 0.30 -6.33 -19.02
N TYR A 439 -0.76 -5.63 -18.63
CA TYR A 439 -1.13 -4.33 -19.17
C TYR A 439 -0.03 -3.30 -18.95
N LEU A 440 0.47 -3.17 -17.70
CA LEU A 440 1.53 -2.24 -17.33
C LEU A 440 2.94 -2.72 -17.71
N GLY A 441 3.12 -4.00 -18.04
CA GLY A 441 4.44 -4.58 -18.30
C GLY A 441 5.30 -4.74 -17.04
N GLU A 442 4.67 -4.85 -15.87
CA GLU A 442 5.33 -4.87 -14.56
C GLU A 442 4.92 -6.10 -13.75
N PRO A 443 5.82 -6.74 -12.98
CA PRO A 443 5.54 -8.00 -12.27
C PRO A 443 4.74 -7.81 -10.96
N VAL A 444 3.68 -7.00 -10.98
CA VAL A 444 2.81 -6.71 -9.82
C VAL A 444 1.99 -7.93 -9.36
N ASP A 445 1.88 -8.96 -10.19
CA ASP A 445 1.25 -10.25 -9.85
C ASP A 445 2.14 -11.13 -8.95
N ARG A 446 3.44 -10.83 -8.86
CA ARG A 446 4.45 -11.60 -8.12
C ARG A 446 5.04 -10.83 -6.94
N ARG A 447 5.20 -9.51 -7.08
CA ARG A 447 5.74 -8.63 -6.04
C ARG A 447 4.65 -7.71 -5.52
N ASN A 448 4.60 -7.48 -4.20
CA ASN A 448 3.83 -6.37 -3.64
C ASN A 448 2.33 -6.39 -4.02
N ARG A 449 1.72 -7.59 -4.05
CA ARG A 449 0.32 -7.81 -4.50
C ARG A 449 -0.70 -6.93 -3.78
N LEU A 450 -0.45 -6.66 -2.50
CA LEU A 450 -1.34 -5.86 -1.67
C LEU A 450 -1.10 -4.35 -1.81
N THR A 451 0.05 -3.93 -2.35
CA THR A 451 0.43 -2.52 -2.54
C THR A 451 0.36 -2.13 -4.01
N ASP A 452 1.45 -2.32 -4.76
CA ASP A 452 1.59 -1.93 -6.17
C ASP A 452 0.54 -2.63 -7.05
N GLY A 453 0.16 -3.86 -6.69
CA GLY A 453 -0.91 -4.59 -7.35
C GLY A 453 -2.26 -3.88 -7.26
N ARG A 454 -2.64 -3.36 -6.08
CA ARG A 454 -3.91 -2.64 -5.89
C ARG A 454 -3.90 -1.30 -6.63
N LEU A 455 -2.79 -0.57 -6.60
CA LEU A 455 -2.60 0.66 -7.37
C LEU A 455 -2.72 0.42 -8.88
N ALA A 456 -2.12 -0.66 -9.37
CA ALA A 456 -2.21 -1.04 -10.78
C ALA A 456 -3.66 -1.29 -11.22
N VAL A 457 -4.46 -1.94 -10.37
CA VAL A 457 -5.89 -2.15 -10.61
C VAL A 457 -6.66 -0.85 -10.58
N ALA A 458 -6.43 -0.01 -9.56
CA ALA A 458 -7.07 1.31 -9.43
C ALA A 458 -6.83 2.19 -10.67
N ARG A 459 -5.61 2.15 -11.22
CA ARG A 459 -5.23 2.86 -12.45
C ARG A 459 -5.84 2.31 -13.74
N MET A 460 -6.51 1.16 -13.70
CA MET A 460 -7.24 0.61 -14.85
C MET A 460 -8.74 0.85 -14.77
N ILE A 461 -9.29 0.99 -13.56
CA ILE A 461 -10.75 1.12 -13.35
C ILE A 461 -11.21 2.57 -13.19
N GLY A 462 -10.33 3.50 -12.80
CA GLY A 462 -10.73 4.93 -12.65
C GLY A 462 -11.71 5.17 -11.50
N ASP A 463 -12.38 6.33 -11.49
CA ASP A 463 -13.29 6.76 -10.41
C ASP A 463 -14.60 7.39 -10.90
N ASP A 464 -14.90 7.27 -12.20
CA ASP A 464 -16.11 7.84 -12.78
C ASP A 464 -17.25 6.82 -12.87
N SER A 465 -18.33 7.18 -13.58
CA SER A 465 -19.50 6.32 -13.77
C SER A 465 -19.20 4.97 -14.42
N ASP A 466 -18.04 4.82 -15.06
CA ASP A 466 -17.64 3.57 -15.71
C ASP A 466 -16.89 2.64 -14.77
N ALA A 467 -16.42 3.13 -13.62
CA ALA A 467 -15.42 2.41 -12.83
C ALA A 467 -15.88 1.03 -12.35
N ARG A 468 -17.13 0.91 -11.91
CA ARG A 468 -17.74 -0.38 -11.56
C ARG A 468 -17.75 -1.35 -12.74
N ARG A 469 -18.24 -0.90 -13.90
CA ARG A 469 -18.31 -1.72 -15.11
C ARG A 469 -16.92 -2.08 -15.61
N ALA A 470 -15.97 -1.16 -15.51
CA ALA A 470 -14.56 -1.39 -15.82
C ALA A 470 -13.96 -2.47 -14.91
N HIS A 471 -14.27 -2.45 -13.60
CA HIS A 471 -13.81 -3.48 -12.66
C HIS A 471 -14.43 -4.84 -13.00
N LEU A 472 -15.74 -4.91 -13.22
CA LEU A 472 -16.42 -6.14 -13.65
C LEU A 472 -15.85 -6.67 -14.97
N GLY A 473 -15.57 -5.77 -15.93
CA GLY A 473 -14.87 -6.06 -17.17
C GLY A 473 -13.48 -6.61 -16.94
N LEU A 474 -12.72 -6.06 -15.99
CA LEU A 474 -11.39 -6.54 -15.65
C LEU A 474 -11.41 -7.95 -15.05
N ILE A 475 -12.41 -8.26 -14.20
CA ILE A 475 -12.62 -9.60 -13.63
C ILE A 475 -13.01 -10.59 -14.74
N GLU A 476 -13.95 -10.22 -15.61
CA GLU A 476 -14.38 -11.05 -16.73
C GLU A 476 -13.21 -11.32 -17.69
N LEU A 477 -12.44 -10.28 -18.04
CA LEU A 477 -11.26 -10.36 -18.91
C LEU A 477 -10.20 -11.31 -18.34
N ALA A 478 -9.98 -11.27 -17.02
CA ALA A 478 -9.06 -12.16 -16.33
C ALA A 478 -9.46 -13.63 -16.40
N ASN A 479 -10.76 -13.93 -16.52
CA ASN A 479 -11.29 -15.30 -16.53
C ASN A 479 -11.54 -15.84 -17.94
N THR A 480 -11.62 -14.98 -18.95
CA THR A 480 -11.96 -15.36 -20.33
C THR A 480 -10.77 -15.26 -21.30
N LEU A 481 -10.22 -14.06 -21.51
CA LEU A 481 -9.22 -13.82 -22.56
C LEU A 481 -7.79 -13.77 -22.02
N CYS A 482 -7.55 -13.04 -20.93
CA CYS A 482 -6.22 -12.85 -20.36
C CYS A 482 -5.84 -13.98 -19.39
N ARG A 483 -5.92 -15.22 -19.88
CA ARG A 483 -5.72 -16.45 -19.09
C ARG A 483 -4.25 -16.66 -18.69
N PRO A 484 -3.95 -17.44 -17.62
CA PRO A 484 -2.58 -17.73 -17.21
C PRO A 484 -1.76 -18.39 -18.34
N VAL A 485 -2.40 -19.32 -19.05
CA VAL A 485 -1.86 -20.09 -20.18
C VAL A 485 -2.61 -19.68 -21.45
N GLU A 486 -1.90 -19.50 -22.56
CA GLU A 486 -2.46 -19.16 -23.88
C GLU A 486 -3.49 -18.01 -23.84
N PRO A 487 -3.04 -16.78 -23.49
CA PRO A 487 -3.92 -15.62 -23.53
C PRO A 487 -4.36 -15.29 -24.95
N MET A 488 -5.62 -14.92 -25.11
CA MET A 488 -6.20 -14.53 -26.40
C MET A 488 -6.07 -13.02 -26.62
N CYS A 489 -4.84 -12.55 -26.83
CA CYS A 489 -4.55 -11.11 -26.93
C CYS A 489 -5.27 -10.44 -28.12
N ASP A 490 -5.49 -11.14 -29.23
CA ASP A 490 -6.14 -10.57 -30.42
C ASP A 490 -7.62 -10.23 -30.22
N ALA A 491 -8.28 -10.86 -29.25
CA ALA A 491 -9.66 -10.60 -28.88
C ALA A 491 -9.77 -9.66 -27.66
N CYS A 492 -8.64 -9.25 -27.07
CA CYS A 492 -8.60 -8.45 -25.85
C CYS A 492 -8.90 -6.97 -26.15
N PRO A 493 -9.81 -6.29 -25.42
CA PRO A 493 -10.10 -4.87 -25.64
C PRO A 493 -8.89 -3.97 -25.40
N LEU A 494 -7.94 -4.43 -24.59
CA LEU A 494 -6.72 -3.69 -24.24
C LEU A 494 -5.54 -4.02 -25.16
N GLN A 495 -5.71 -4.80 -26.23
CA GLN A 495 -4.60 -5.30 -27.08
C GLN A 495 -3.63 -4.19 -27.50
N LYS A 496 -4.15 -3.07 -28.00
CA LYS A 496 -3.34 -1.96 -28.53
C LYS A 496 -2.58 -1.19 -27.46
N LEU A 497 -3.05 -1.24 -26.21
CA LEU A 497 -2.52 -0.48 -25.08
C LEU A 497 -1.68 -1.34 -24.12
N CYS A 498 -1.86 -2.66 -24.16
CA CYS A 498 -1.20 -3.60 -23.28
C CYS A 498 0.27 -3.76 -23.64
N ARG A 499 1.18 -3.36 -22.73
CA ARG A 499 2.62 -3.43 -22.96
C ARG A 499 3.11 -4.84 -23.26
N SER A 500 2.57 -5.87 -22.58
CA SER A 500 2.94 -7.26 -22.88
C SER A 500 2.46 -7.72 -24.26
N SER A 501 1.34 -7.20 -24.75
CA SER A 501 0.85 -7.51 -26.10
C SER A 501 1.72 -6.82 -27.15
N GLN A 502 2.10 -5.56 -26.92
CA GLN A 502 2.99 -4.81 -27.81
C GLN A 502 4.41 -5.39 -27.86
N ALA A 503 4.96 -5.82 -26.71
CA ALA A 503 6.25 -6.50 -26.63
C ALA A 503 6.21 -7.92 -27.23
N GLY A 504 5.02 -8.50 -27.34
CA GLY A 504 4.74 -9.92 -27.58
C GLY A 504 4.51 -10.34 -29.03
N GLY A 505 4.98 -9.57 -30.01
CA GLY A 505 5.37 -10.11 -31.32
C GLY A 505 6.53 -11.13 -31.22
N LEU A 506 7.22 -11.20 -30.07
CA LEU A 506 8.10 -12.31 -29.70
C LEU A 506 7.52 -13.08 -28.51
N ARG A 507 7.17 -14.34 -28.77
CA ARG A 507 6.81 -15.36 -27.78
C ARG A 507 7.98 -15.56 -26.80
N LEU A 508 7.77 -15.26 -25.53
CA LEU A 508 8.64 -15.73 -24.45
C LEU A 508 8.10 -17.09 -23.96
N PHE A 509 8.98 -18.10 -24.06
CA PHE A 509 8.78 -19.50 -23.66
C PHE A 509 8.73 -19.69 -22.14
#